data_AF-A0A5M4B4K5-F1
#
_entry.id   AF-A0A5M4B4K5-F1
#
_cell.length_a   1.000
_cell.length_b   1.000
_cell.length_c   1.000
_cell.angle_alpha   90.00
_cell.angle_beta   90.00
_cell.angle_gamma   90.00
#
_symmetry.space_group_name_H-M   'P 1'
#
loop_
_entity.id
_entity.type
_entity.pdbx_description
1 polymer ?
#
loop_
_entity_poly.entity_id
_entity_poly.type
_entity_poly.pdbx_seq_one_letter_code
_entity_poly.pdbx_strand_id
1 'polypeptide(L)'
;MDTLRLILDLCIILIGLYLILFKSYFSEKGKNLATKEDISGITSKIEIIKTNIQSSNLKQQDWFFESKKAVLDYYDNYVLWANDSMKQSIIVINNSTQPDIIRKTIDELNHQHSKVTNSLWRIFLYESDNEFTERIKTIYEETSVLHKLYIGFYLDIEGVAVKFNKFNQFAEKGVLLKQLHKDLKTERSSLLNKFFKERDSIKVDTLELTEKTMQIIRKKLKEKYPAVNSV
;
A
#
# COMPACT_ATOMS: atom_id res chain seq x y z
N MET A 1 34.31 97.23 12.08
CA MET A 1 33.73 96.29 13.08
C MET A 1 32.43 95.68 12.55
N ASP A 2 31.54 96.46 11.94
CA ASP A 2 30.20 95.98 11.53
C ASP A 2 30.18 95.00 10.35
N THR A 3 31.05 95.18 9.36
CA THR A 3 31.18 94.26 8.21
C THR A 3 31.69 92.88 8.62
N LEU A 4 32.59 92.81 9.60
CA LEU A 4 33.16 91.55 10.08
C LEU A 4 32.14 90.77 10.94
N ARG A 5 31.27 91.48 11.67
CA ARG A 5 30.10 90.92 12.36
C ARG A 5 29.09 90.34 11.38
N LEU A 6 28.74 91.08 10.33
CA LEU A 6 27.82 90.63 9.28
C LEU A 6 28.30 89.35 8.57
N ILE A 7 29.60 89.26 8.27
CA ILE A 7 30.19 88.05 7.67
C ILE A 7 30.11 86.89 8.65
N LEU A 8 30.40 87.12 9.94
CA LEU A 8 30.33 86.10 10.97
C LEU A 8 28.90 85.56 11.15
N ASP A 9 27.90 86.45 11.19
CA ASP A 9 26.49 86.09 11.32
C ASP A 9 26.01 85.30 10.09
N LEU A 10 26.43 85.69 8.88
CA LEU A 10 26.14 84.96 7.65
C LEU A 10 26.75 83.55 7.67
N CYS A 11 27.98 83.41 8.14
CA CYS A 11 28.63 82.10 8.29
C CYS A 11 27.90 81.21 9.30
N ILE A 12 27.44 81.76 10.42
CA ILE A 12 26.66 81.02 11.43
C ILE A 12 25.33 80.53 10.84
N ILE A 13 24.64 81.37 10.07
CA ILE A 13 23.39 80.99 9.39
C ILE A 13 23.62 79.87 8.37
N LEU A 14 24.68 79.96 7.56
CA LEU A 14 25.03 78.93 6.57
C LEU A 14 25.40 77.60 7.24
N ILE A 15 26.16 77.64 8.33
CA ILE A 15 26.50 76.45 9.12
C ILE A 15 25.24 75.83 9.74
N GLY A 16 24.33 76.65 10.27
CA GLY A 16 23.06 76.21 10.83
C GLY A 16 22.18 75.50 9.79
N LEU A 17 22.03 76.09 8.60
CA LEU A 17 21.31 75.49 7.47
C LEU A 17 21.95 74.17 7.01
N TYR A 18 23.27 74.13 6.89
CA TYR A 18 24.00 72.91 6.53
C TYR A 18 23.73 71.79 7.54
N LEU A 19 23.82 72.05 8.84
CA LEU A 19 23.59 71.05 9.89
C LEU A 19 22.16 70.50 9.88
N ILE A 20 21.15 71.34 9.65
CA ILE A 20 19.75 70.92 9.57
C ILE A 20 19.51 70.02 8.35
N LEU A 21 20.00 70.43 7.17
CA LEU A 21 19.84 69.68 5.93
C LEU A 21 20.60 68.35 5.98
N PHE A 22 21.82 68.34 6.52
CA PHE A 22 22.65 67.13 6.66
C PHE A 22 21.98 66.14 7.64
N LYS A 23 21.47 66.60 8.78
CA LYS A 23 20.74 65.75 9.73
C LYS A 23 19.51 65.11 9.11
N SER A 24 18.74 65.88 8.32
CA SER A 24 17.57 65.36 7.61
C SER A 24 17.97 64.27 6.61
N TYR A 25 19.01 64.51 5.81
CA TYR A 25 19.51 63.57 4.81
C TYR A 25 19.99 62.24 5.43
N PHE A 26 20.78 62.28 6.51
CA PHE A 26 21.24 61.06 7.18
C PHE A 26 20.10 60.29 7.86
N SER A 27 19.13 61.01 8.44
CA SER A 27 17.92 60.39 9.00
C SER A 27 17.11 59.66 7.92
N GLU A 28 16.90 60.28 6.77
CA GLU A 28 16.14 59.69 5.67
C GLU A 28 16.88 58.52 5.02
N LYS A 29 18.21 58.64 4.85
CA LYS A 29 19.07 57.55 4.38
C LYS A 29 19.10 56.37 5.36
N GLY A 30 19.14 56.63 6.66
CA GLY A 30 19.06 55.61 7.70
C GLY A 30 17.73 54.87 7.70
N LYS A 31 16.61 55.60 7.54
CA LYS A 31 15.27 55.01 7.38
C LYS A 31 15.19 54.12 6.13
N ASN A 32 15.70 54.59 5.00
CA ASN A 32 15.70 53.82 3.75
C ASN A 32 16.56 52.56 3.85
N LEU A 33 17.69 52.62 4.55
CA LEU A 33 18.56 51.45 4.78
C LEU A 33 17.85 50.41 5.67
N ALA A 34 17.31 50.83 6.80
CA ALA A 34 16.53 49.95 7.69
C ALA A 34 15.34 49.32 6.96
N THR A 35 14.62 50.10 6.14
CA THR A 35 13.50 49.61 5.33
C THR A 35 13.96 48.56 4.32
N LYS A 36 15.10 48.76 3.67
CA LYS A 36 15.67 47.81 2.71
C LYS A 36 16.08 46.50 3.40
N GLU A 37 16.68 46.58 4.58
CA GLU A 37 17.05 45.42 5.40
C GLU A 37 15.80 44.66 5.86
N ASP A 38 14.77 45.36 6.33
CA ASP A 38 13.49 44.77 6.72
C ASP A 38 12.82 44.04 5.54
N ILE A 39 12.75 44.69 4.36
CA ILE A 39 12.21 44.06 3.15
C ILE A 39 13.02 42.81 2.78
N SER A 40 14.35 42.89 2.79
CA SER A 40 15.21 41.73 2.51
C SER A 40 14.98 40.58 3.51
N GLY A 41 14.84 40.92 4.80
CA GLY A 41 14.54 39.95 5.85
C GLY A 41 13.16 39.29 5.66
N ILE A 42 12.14 40.08 5.30
CA ILE A 42 10.79 39.58 4.99
C ILE A 42 10.82 38.67 3.76
N THR A 43 11.48 39.08 2.67
CA THR A 43 11.58 38.28 1.44
C THR A 43 12.26 36.94 1.70
N SER A 44 13.36 36.93 2.47
CA SER A 44 14.04 35.68 2.86
C SER A 44 13.12 34.74 3.64
N LYS A 45 12.37 35.27 4.62
CA LYS A 45 11.38 34.48 5.37
C LYS A 45 10.28 33.92 4.48
N ILE A 46 9.78 34.70 3.51
CA ILE A 46 8.76 34.25 2.55
C ILE A 46 9.28 33.11 1.68
N GLU A 47 10.50 33.20 1.16
CA GLU A 47 11.10 32.13 0.33
C GLU A 47 11.33 30.84 1.14
N ILE A 48 11.72 30.95 2.41
CA ILE A 48 11.83 29.79 3.31
C ILE A 48 10.44 29.15 3.51
N ILE A 49 9.42 29.95 3.80
CA ILE A 49 8.04 29.45 3.98
C ILE A 49 7.55 28.77 2.70
N LYS A 50 7.77 29.38 1.53
CA LYS A 50 7.39 28.83 0.22
C LYS A 50 8.08 27.49 -0.04
N THR A 51 9.38 27.41 0.21
CA THR A 51 10.16 26.17 0.08
C THR A 51 9.63 25.09 1.01
N ASN A 52 9.34 25.43 2.27
CA ASN A 52 8.76 24.49 3.24
C ASN A 52 7.38 23.99 2.80
N ILE A 53 6.50 24.87 2.33
CA ILE A 53 5.17 24.52 1.79
C ILE A 53 5.33 23.59 0.58
N GLN A 54 6.20 23.92 -0.37
CA GLN A 54 6.46 23.08 -1.53
C GLN A 54 6.95 21.69 -1.12
N SER A 55 7.90 21.61 -0.18
CA SER A 55 8.42 20.32 0.32
C SER A 55 7.34 19.49 1.04
N SER A 56 6.47 20.13 1.81
CA SER A 56 5.36 19.48 2.51
C SER A 56 4.33 18.95 1.53
N ASN A 57 3.99 19.74 0.50
CA ASN A 57 3.06 19.33 -0.54
C ASN A 57 3.60 18.14 -1.34
N LEU A 58 4.90 18.11 -1.65
CA LEU A 58 5.52 16.96 -2.33
C LEU A 58 5.43 15.69 -1.48
N LYS A 59 5.78 15.76 -0.19
CA LYS A 59 5.63 14.60 0.72
C LYS A 59 4.20 14.11 0.82
N GLN A 60 3.24 15.03 0.83
CA GLN A 60 1.81 14.68 0.85
C GLN A 60 1.38 14.01 -0.46
N GLN A 61 1.87 14.48 -1.60
CA GLN A 61 1.61 13.86 -2.91
C GLN A 61 2.22 12.46 -2.99
N ASP A 62 3.47 12.28 -2.53
CA ASP A 62 4.13 10.97 -2.50
C ASP A 62 3.36 9.98 -1.61
N TRP A 63 2.95 10.43 -0.40
CA TRP A 63 2.13 9.62 0.50
C TRP A 63 0.80 9.21 -0.15
N PHE A 64 0.14 10.17 -0.81
CA PHE A 64 -1.11 9.94 -1.52
C PHE A 64 -0.95 8.94 -2.65
N PHE A 65 0.14 9.05 -3.43
CA PHE A 65 0.46 8.11 -4.50
C PHE A 65 0.70 6.70 -3.97
N GLU A 66 1.53 6.54 -2.93
CA GLU A 66 1.81 5.23 -2.32
C GLU A 66 0.56 4.61 -1.69
N SER A 67 -0.30 5.41 -1.06
CA SER A 67 -1.58 4.96 -0.52
C SER A 67 -2.50 4.44 -1.63
N LYS A 68 -2.63 5.18 -2.75
CA LYS A 68 -3.40 4.74 -3.92
C LYS A 68 -2.87 3.43 -4.49
N LYS A 69 -1.55 3.36 -4.66
CA LYS A 69 -0.86 2.20 -5.22
C LYS A 69 -1.05 0.98 -4.33
N ALA A 70 -0.92 1.11 -3.01
CA ALA A 70 -1.16 0.01 -2.07
C ALA A 70 -2.59 -0.56 -2.18
N VAL A 71 -3.60 0.30 -2.31
CA VAL A 71 -5.00 -0.11 -2.47
C VAL A 71 -5.21 -0.87 -3.79
N LEU A 72 -4.63 -0.39 -4.89
CA LEU A 72 -4.74 -1.04 -6.20
C LEU A 72 -3.97 -2.38 -6.24
N ASP A 73 -2.73 -2.39 -5.76
CA ASP A 73 -1.91 -3.61 -5.71
C ASP A 73 -2.58 -4.68 -4.85
N TYR A 74 -3.23 -4.31 -3.76
CA TYR A 74 -4.02 -5.26 -2.96
C TYR A 74 -5.20 -5.83 -3.73
N TYR A 75 -5.97 -4.99 -4.41
CA TYR A 75 -7.10 -5.46 -5.21
C TYR A 75 -6.66 -6.51 -6.23
N ASP A 76 -5.63 -6.19 -7.02
CA ASP A 76 -5.16 -7.07 -8.08
C ASP A 76 -4.66 -8.41 -7.51
N ASN A 77 -3.84 -8.37 -6.45
CA ASN A 77 -3.34 -9.59 -5.81
C ASN A 77 -4.46 -10.40 -5.14
N TYR A 78 -5.43 -9.74 -4.50
CA TYR A 78 -6.56 -10.40 -3.86
C TYR A 78 -7.43 -11.14 -4.88
N VAL A 79 -7.78 -10.49 -6.00
CA VAL A 79 -8.60 -11.08 -7.07
C VAL A 79 -7.90 -12.31 -7.66
N LEU A 80 -6.59 -12.22 -7.91
CA LEU A 80 -5.80 -13.35 -8.41
C LEU A 80 -5.81 -14.51 -7.41
N TRP A 81 -5.48 -14.25 -6.15
CA TRP A 81 -5.44 -15.26 -5.10
C TRP A 81 -6.79 -15.94 -4.85
N ALA A 82 -7.87 -15.16 -4.77
CA ALA A 82 -9.22 -15.68 -4.53
C ALA A 82 -9.69 -16.57 -5.70
N ASN A 83 -9.48 -16.13 -6.95
CA ASN A 83 -9.87 -16.89 -8.13
C ASN A 83 -9.00 -18.13 -8.36
N ASP A 84 -7.69 -18.03 -8.14
CA ASP A 84 -6.78 -19.15 -8.38
C ASP A 84 -6.98 -20.26 -7.34
N SER A 85 -7.34 -19.92 -6.10
CA SER A 85 -7.68 -20.92 -5.06
C SER A 85 -8.72 -21.94 -5.56
N MET A 86 -9.77 -21.47 -6.24
CA MET A 86 -10.79 -22.35 -6.83
C MET A 86 -10.24 -23.20 -7.98
N LYS A 87 -9.50 -22.59 -8.92
CA LYS A 87 -8.96 -23.30 -10.10
C LYS A 87 -7.98 -24.40 -9.71
N GLN A 88 -7.11 -24.12 -8.73
CA GLN A 88 -6.10 -25.07 -8.26
C GLN A 88 -6.73 -26.32 -7.64
N SER A 89 -7.93 -26.21 -7.08
CA SER A 89 -8.61 -27.37 -6.48
C SER A 89 -8.97 -28.44 -7.54
N ILE A 90 -9.40 -28.00 -8.72
CA ILE A 90 -9.70 -28.87 -9.86
C ILE A 90 -8.42 -29.58 -10.32
N ILE A 91 -7.29 -28.86 -10.36
CA ILE A 91 -6.00 -29.42 -10.75
C ILE A 91 -5.59 -30.53 -9.77
N VAL A 92 -5.67 -30.28 -8.46
CA VAL A 92 -5.31 -31.26 -7.43
C VAL A 92 -6.24 -32.48 -7.46
N ILE A 93 -7.56 -32.28 -7.61
CA ILE A 93 -8.53 -33.37 -7.69
C ILE A 93 -8.20 -34.29 -8.89
N ASN A 94 -7.98 -33.69 -10.07
CA ASN A 94 -7.70 -34.42 -11.31
C ASN A 94 -6.33 -35.10 -11.30
N ASN A 95 -5.36 -34.56 -10.55
CA ASN A 95 -3.99 -35.07 -10.46
C ASN A 95 -3.67 -35.65 -9.08
N SER A 96 -4.69 -36.14 -8.36
CA SER A 96 -4.60 -36.61 -6.96
C SER A 96 -3.67 -37.80 -6.71
N THR A 97 -3.05 -38.36 -7.75
CA THR A 97 -2.05 -39.44 -7.67
C THR A 97 -0.63 -38.97 -8.03
N GLN A 98 -0.45 -37.70 -8.40
CA GLN A 98 0.80 -37.13 -8.87
C GLN A 98 1.34 -36.11 -7.85
N PRO A 99 2.22 -36.53 -6.92
CA PRO A 99 2.65 -35.67 -5.81
C PRO A 99 3.37 -34.40 -6.27
N ASP A 100 4.13 -34.45 -7.36
CA ASP A 100 4.89 -33.30 -7.85
C ASP A 100 3.98 -32.19 -8.41
N ILE A 101 2.87 -32.56 -9.05
CA ILE A 101 1.84 -31.59 -9.48
C ILE A 101 1.21 -30.93 -8.26
N ILE A 102 0.87 -31.73 -7.24
CA ILE A 102 0.23 -31.22 -6.02
C ILE A 102 1.16 -30.26 -5.29
N ARG A 103 2.45 -30.59 -5.12
CA ARG A 103 3.45 -29.69 -4.51
C ARG A 103 3.58 -28.37 -5.27
N LYS A 104 3.70 -28.43 -6.59
CA LYS A 104 3.77 -27.23 -7.42
C LYS A 104 2.52 -26.35 -7.24
N THR A 105 1.34 -26.96 -7.14
CA THR A 105 0.10 -26.23 -6.87
C THR A 105 0.09 -25.61 -5.47
N ILE A 106 0.59 -26.31 -4.44
CA ILE A 106 0.74 -25.76 -3.08
C ILE A 106 1.68 -24.56 -3.09
N ASP A 107 2.84 -24.67 -3.74
CA ASP A 107 3.84 -23.60 -3.84
C ASP A 107 3.27 -22.35 -4.52
N GLU A 108 2.58 -22.53 -5.66
CA GLU A 108 1.93 -21.42 -6.36
C GLU A 108 0.86 -20.76 -5.48
N LEU A 109 0.03 -21.55 -4.80
CA LEU A 109 -1.04 -21.01 -3.95
C LEU A 109 -0.48 -20.23 -2.75
N ASN A 110 0.61 -20.72 -2.14
CA ASN A 110 1.33 -20.02 -1.07
C ASN A 110 2.02 -18.74 -1.55
N HIS A 111 2.56 -18.74 -2.78
CA HIS A 111 3.15 -17.55 -3.39
C HIS A 111 2.10 -16.46 -3.60
N GLN A 112 0.94 -16.80 -4.15
CA GLN A 112 -0.16 -15.85 -4.32
C GLN A 112 -0.70 -15.34 -2.98
N HIS A 113 -0.83 -16.22 -1.99
CA HIS A 113 -1.17 -15.81 -0.62
C HIS A 113 -0.16 -14.80 -0.06
N SER A 114 1.13 -15.05 -0.23
CA SER A 114 2.19 -14.15 0.23
C SER A 114 2.11 -12.76 -0.43
N LYS A 115 1.77 -12.70 -1.73
CA LYS A 115 1.56 -11.42 -2.43
C LYS A 115 0.40 -10.63 -1.85
N VAL A 116 -0.76 -11.27 -1.65
CA VAL A 116 -1.93 -10.57 -1.09
C VAL A 116 -1.64 -10.12 0.34
N THR A 117 -1.02 -10.95 1.18
CA THR A 117 -0.61 -10.60 2.54
C THR A 117 0.33 -9.39 2.53
N ASN A 118 1.35 -9.38 1.66
CA ASN A 118 2.27 -8.24 1.54
C ASN A 118 1.56 -6.95 1.12
N SER A 119 0.63 -7.03 0.16
CA SER A 119 -0.15 -5.87 -0.25
C SER A 119 -1.13 -5.38 0.83
N LEU A 120 -1.67 -6.29 1.66
CA LEU A 120 -2.49 -5.93 2.82
C LEU A 120 -1.68 -5.15 3.85
N TRP A 121 -0.46 -5.59 4.15
CA TRP A 121 0.43 -4.85 5.06
C TRP A 121 0.74 -3.45 4.52
N ARG A 122 0.90 -3.29 3.21
CA ARG A 122 1.08 -1.97 2.60
C ARG A 122 -0.15 -1.08 2.76
N ILE A 123 -1.36 -1.64 2.69
CA ILE A 123 -2.58 -0.88 3.05
C ILE A 123 -2.48 -0.38 4.48
N PHE A 124 -2.14 -1.22 5.45
CA PHE A 124 -2.05 -0.81 6.86
C PHE A 124 -0.94 0.23 7.12
N LEU A 125 0.10 0.28 6.29
CA LEU A 125 1.16 1.27 6.41
C LEU A 125 0.77 2.64 5.84
N TYR A 126 0.07 2.67 4.71
CA TYR A 126 -0.15 3.90 3.95
C TYR A 126 -1.59 4.44 4.01
N GLU A 127 -2.57 3.62 4.38
CA GLU A 127 -3.96 4.02 4.49
C GLU A 127 -4.34 4.32 5.93
N SER A 128 -4.74 5.57 6.18
CA SER A 128 -5.09 6.08 7.51
C SER A 128 -6.55 5.89 7.89
N ASP A 129 -7.38 5.40 6.97
CA ASP A 129 -8.80 5.17 7.19
C ASP A 129 -9.03 3.81 7.86
N ASN A 130 -9.19 3.86 9.18
CA ASN A 130 -9.38 2.68 10.02
C ASN A 130 -10.61 1.85 9.64
N GLU A 131 -11.71 2.49 9.21
CA GLU A 131 -12.93 1.77 8.82
C GLU A 131 -12.68 0.97 7.54
N PHE A 132 -12.06 1.60 6.54
CA PHE A 132 -11.68 0.92 5.32
C PHE A 132 -10.70 -0.24 5.59
N THR A 133 -9.66 -0.01 6.38
CA THR A 133 -8.65 -1.04 6.66
C THR A 133 -9.24 -2.23 7.40
N GLU A 134 -10.14 -2.00 8.37
CA GLU A 134 -10.77 -3.09 9.11
C GLU A 134 -11.70 -3.90 8.20
N ARG A 135 -12.48 -3.25 7.34
CA ARG A 135 -13.34 -3.97 6.37
C ARG A 135 -12.55 -4.83 5.40
N ILE A 136 -11.42 -4.32 4.89
CA ILE A 136 -10.52 -5.09 4.02
C ILE A 136 -9.92 -6.28 4.77
N LYS A 137 -9.49 -6.07 6.02
CA LYS A 137 -8.96 -7.12 6.89
C LYS A 137 -9.99 -8.23 7.12
N THR A 138 -11.23 -7.89 7.43
CA THR A 138 -12.31 -8.87 7.62
C THR A 138 -12.50 -9.73 6.38
N ILE A 139 -12.56 -9.13 5.19
CA ILE A 139 -12.71 -9.90 3.93
C ILE A 139 -11.51 -10.81 3.68
N TYR A 140 -10.30 -10.32 3.96
CA TYR A 140 -9.09 -11.13 3.88
C TYR A 140 -9.15 -12.33 4.84
N GLU A 141 -9.58 -12.12 6.08
CA GLU A 141 -9.72 -13.18 7.09
C GLU A 141 -10.77 -14.23 6.67
N GLU A 142 -11.93 -13.79 6.17
CA GLU A 142 -12.97 -14.68 5.63
C GLU A 142 -12.45 -15.54 4.47
N THR A 143 -11.69 -14.93 3.54
CA THR A 143 -11.08 -15.66 2.41
C THR A 143 -9.96 -16.60 2.88
N SER A 144 -9.21 -16.20 3.90
CA SER A 144 -8.12 -16.98 4.47
C SER A 144 -8.60 -18.30 5.10
N VAL A 145 -9.85 -18.34 5.60
CA VAL A 145 -10.46 -19.59 6.07
C VAL A 145 -10.55 -20.61 4.94
N LEU A 146 -11.02 -20.20 3.75
CA LEU A 146 -11.08 -21.05 2.57
C LEU A 146 -9.68 -21.49 2.12
N HIS A 147 -8.73 -20.56 2.05
CA HIS A 147 -7.35 -20.87 1.66
C HIS A 147 -6.72 -21.94 2.58
N LYS A 148 -6.91 -21.82 3.90
CA LYS A 148 -6.43 -22.83 4.87
C LYS A 148 -7.07 -24.20 4.63
N LEU A 149 -8.37 -24.24 4.32
CA LEU A 149 -9.05 -25.49 3.96
C LEU A 149 -8.43 -26.13 2.71
N TYR A 150 -8.21 -25.34 1.65
CA TYR A 150 -7.59 -25.83 0.41
C TYR A 150 -6.18 -26.38 0.65
N ILE A 151 -5.33 -25.64 1.36
CA ILE A 151 -3.96 -26.06 1.66
C ILE A 151 -3.95 -27.35 2.49
N GLY A 152 -4.79 -27.43 3.53
CA GLY A 152 -4.91 -28.64 4.36
C GLY A 152 -5.30 -29.85 3.51
N PHE A 153 -6.32 -29.70 2.66
CA PHE A 153 -6.73 -30.74 1.73
C PHE A 153 -5.63 -31.14 0.74
N TYR A 154 -4.87 -30.19 0.21
CA TYR A 154 -3.79 -30.48 -0.74
C TYR A 154 -2.66 -31.28 -0.08
N LEU A 155 -2.30 -30.95 1.15
CA LEU A 155 -1.30 -31.69 1.93
C LEU A 155 -1.77 -33.13 2.22
N ASP A 156 -3.03 -33.31 2.62
CA ASP A 156 -3.61 -34.63 2.86
C ASP A 156 -3.59 -35.49 1.57
N ILE A 157 -3.99 -34.90 0.44
CA ILE A 157 -3.98 -35.58 -0.87
C ILE A 157 -2.56 -35.86 -1.35
N GLU A 158 -1.61 -34.94 -1.13
CA GLU A 158 -0.19 -35.16 -1.43
C GLU A 158 0.34 -36.39 -0.66
N GLY A 159 0.02 -36.50 0.62
CA GLY A 159 0.38 -37.65 1.45
C GLY A 159 -0.10 -38.98 0.84
N VAL A 160 -1.35 -39.02 0.37
CA VAL A 160 -1.90 -40.19 -0.32
C VAL A 160 -1.23 -40.42 -1.68
N ALA A 161 -0.97 -39.35 -2.45
CA ALA A 161 -0.30 -39.42 -3.75
C ALA A 161 1.13 -39.97 -3.64
N VAL A 162 1.89 -39.57 -2.61
CA VAL A 162 3.21 -40.12 -2.32
C VAL A 162 3.15 -41.61 -2.02
N LYS A 163 2.17 -42.05 -1.21
CA LYS A 163 1.94 -43.48 -0.95
C LYS A 163 1.62 -44.24 -2.24
N PHE A 164 0.77 -43.69 -3.12
CA PHE A 164 0.46 -44.27 -4.43
C PHE A 164 1.69 -44.38 -5.34
N ASN A 165 2.51 -43.34 -5.42
CA ASN A 165 3.70 -43.33 -6.27
C ASN A 165 4.72 -44.37 -5.79
N LYS A 166 5.02 -44.39 -4.48
CA LYS A 166 5.86 -45.43 -3.87
C LYS A 166 5.29 -46.83 -4.12
N PHE A 167 3.98 -47.01 -3.93
CA PHE A 167 3.32 -48.28 -4.22
C PHE A 167 3.56 -48.74 -5.65
N ASN A 168 3.35 -47.89 -6.66
CA ASN A 168 3.55 -48.24 -8.06
C ASN A 168 5.01 -48.60 -8.38
N GLN A 169 5.98 -48.00 -7.68
CA GLN A 169 7.41 -48.35 -7.83
C GLN A 169 7.74 -49.73 -7.24
N PHE A 170 7.05 -50.17 -6.19
CA PHE A 170 7.28 -51.46 -5.51
C PHE A 170 6.31 -52.57 -5.93
N ALA A 171 5.29 -52.26 -6.74
CA ALA A 171 4.17 -53.15 -7.04
C ALA A 171 4.49 -54.31 -8.01
N GLU A 172 5.72 -54.46 -8.48
CA GLU A 172 6.14 -55.62 -9.29
C GLU A 172 6.10 -56.96 -8.51
N LYS A 173 5.76 -56.98 -7.22
CA LYS A 173 5.93 -58.15 -6.32
C LYS A 173 4.70 -58.48 -5.44
N GLY A 174 3.65 -59.10 -5.98
CA GLY A 174 2.73 -59.97 -5.21
C GLY A 174 1.32 -59.49 -4.77
N VAL A 175 0.53 -60.38 -4.16
CA VAL A 175 -0.94 -60.25 -3.91
C VAL A 175 -1.34 -59.26 -2.81
N LEU A 176 -0.48 -59.03 -1.80
CA LEU A 176 -0.67 -58.03 -0.73
C LEU A 176 -0.86 -56.60 -1.27
N LEU A 177 -0.42 -56.36 -2.50
CA LEU A 177 -0.48 -55.06 -3.16
C LEU A 177 -1.91 -54.65 -3.58
N LYS A 178 -2.80 -55.60 -3.88
CA LYS A 178 -4.18 -55.28 -4.30
C LYS A 178 -5.01 -54.67 -3.17
N GLN A 179 -4.84 -55.17 -1.94
CA GLN A 179 -5.56 -54.66 -0.78
C GLN A 179 -5.11 -53.24 -0.43
N LEU A 180 -3.79 -53.01 -0.36
CA LEU A 180 -3.22 -51.69 -0.11
C LEU A 180 -3.66 -50.65 -1.16
N HIS A 181 -3.71 -51.03 -2.43
CA HIS A 181 -4.21 -50.16 -3.49
C HIS A 181 -5.69 -49.79 -3.32
N LYS A 182 -6.52 -50.74 -2.86
CA LYS A 182 -7.94 -50.51 -2.55
C LYS A 182 -8.10 -49.59 -1.34
N ASP A 183 -7.28 -49.78 -0.32
CA ASP A 183 -7.29 -48.95 0.89
C ASP A 183 -6.91 -47.50 0.58
N LEU A 184 -5.86 -47.27 -0.22
CA LEU A 184 -5.45 -45.94 -0.67
C LEU A 184 -6.51 -45.25 -1.54
N LYS A 185 -7.21 -46.00 -2.40
CA LYS A 185 -8.36 -45.45 -3.16
C LYS A 185 -9.49 -45.02 -2.23
N THR A 186 -9.72 -45.78 -1.17
CA THR A 186 -10.78 -45.50 -0.18
C THR A 186 -10.41 -44.28 0.67
N GLU A 187 -9.16 -44.19 1.13
CA GLU A 187 -8.60 -43.03 1.84
C GLU A 187 -8.76 -41.76 0.99
N ARG A 188 -8.35 -41.80 -0.29
CA ARG A 188 -8.52 -40.68 -1.22
C ARG A 188 -9.98 -40.23 -1.36
N SER A 189 -10.90 -41.16 -1.59
CA SER A 189 -12.32 -40.84 -1.75
C SER A 189 -12.92 -40.26 -0.46
N SER A 190 -12.48 -40.74 0.70
CA SER A 190 -12.88 -40.19 2.00
C SER A 190 -12.42 -38.74 2.17
N LEU A 191 -11.16 -38.44 1.83
CA LEU A 191 -10.62 -37.07 1.87
C LEU A 191 -11.37 -36.13 0.94
N LEU A 192 -11.66 -36.55 -0.30
CA LEU A 192 -12.45 -35.76 -1.25
C LEU A 192 -13.84 -35.44 -0.70
N ASN A 193 -14.55 -36.44 -0.17
CA ASN A 193 -15.88 -36.24 0.40
C ASN A 193 -15.86 -35.33 1.63
N LYS A 194 -14.86 -35.47 2.50
CA LYS A 194 -14.67 -34.60 3.67
C LYS A 194 -14.43 -33.16 3.21
N PHE A 195 -13.53 -32.96 2.26
CA PHE A 195 -13.21 -31.64 1.71
C PHE A 195 -14.44 -30.96 1.09
N PHE A 196 -15.20 -31.66 0.23
CA PHE A 196 -16.40 -31.07 -0.36
C PHE A 196 -17.44 -30.70 0.70
N LYS A 197 -17.66 -31.56 1.71
CA LYS A 197 -18.58 -31.27 2.81
C LYS A 197 -18.14 -30.05 3.61
N GLU A 198 -16.86 -29.94 3.94
CA GLU A 198 -16.31 -28.79 4.67
C GLU A 198 -16.38 -27.51 3.83
N ARG A 199 -15.97 -27.57 2.56
CA ARG A 199 -16.06 -26.44 1.63
C ARG A 199 -17.50 -25.94 1.49
N ASP A 200 -18.45 -26.84 1.27
CA ASP A 200 -19.86 -26.48 1.08
C ASP A 200 -20.52 -26.00 2.37
N SER A 201 -19.96 -26.35 3.54
CA SER A 201 -20.38 -25.80 4.84
C SER A 201 -19.91 -24.36 5.06
N ILE A 202 -18.82 -23.97 4.41
CA ILE A 202 -18.34 -22.59 4.43
C ILE A 202 -19.27 -21.78 3.51
N LYS A 203 -20.12 -20.95 4.12
CA LYS A 203 -21.07 -20.07 3.41
C LYS A 203 -20.41 -18.88 2.71
N VAL A 204 -19.12 -18.97 2.42
CA VAL A 204 -18.32 -17.90 1.83
C VAL A 204 -18.13 -18.24 0.36
N ASP A 205 -18.72 -17.42 -0.51
CA ASP A 205 -18.45 -17.47 -1.95
C ASP A 205 -17.31 -16.51 -2.28
N THR A 206 -16.20 -17.03 -2.81
CA THR A 206 -15.05 -16.24 -3.22
C THR A 206 -15.41 -15.21 -4.29
N LEU A 207 -16.40 -15.49 -5.14
CA LEU A 207 -16.90 -14.54 -6.13
C LEU A 207 -17.61 -13.36 -5.44
N GLU A 208 -18.47 -13.65 -4.48
CA GLU A 208 -19.17 -12.62 -3.67
C GLU A 208 -18.17 -11.76 -2.90
N LEU A 209 -17.16 -12.38 -2.27
CA LEU A 209 -16.11 -11.63 -1.56
C LEU A 209 -15.25 -10.78 -2.50
N THR A 210 -14.98 -11.26 -3.72
CA THR A 210 -14.29 -10.50 -4.75
C THR A 210 -15.10 -9.29 -5.19
N GLU A 211 -16.41 -9.46 -5.37
CA GLU A 211 -17.30 -8.36 -5.69
C GLU A 211 -17.40 -7.34 -4.54
N LYS A 212 -17.53 -7.79 -3.29
CA LYS A 212 -17.51 -6.92 -2.09
C LYS A 212 -16.21 -6.13 -2.00
N THR A 213 -15.07 -6.79 -2.22
CA THR A 213 -13.75 -6.13 -2.24
C THR A 213 -13.70 -5.05 -3.33
N MET A 214 -14.13 -5.38 -4.54
CA MET A 214 -14.20 -4.43 -5.65
C MET A 214 -15.08 -3.22 -5.30
N GLN A 215 -16.25 -3.43 -4.69
CA GLN A 215 -17.14 -2.33 -4.31
C GLN A 215 -16.51 -1.41 -3.26
N ILE A 216 -15.86 -1.98 -2.24
CA ILE A 216 -15.17 -1.23 -1.18
C ILE A 216 -14.02 -0.40 -1.78
N ILE A 217 -13.21 -1.03 -2.62
CA ILE A 217 -12.06 -0.36 -3.25
C ILE A 217 -12.52 0.72 -4.21
N ARG A 218 -13.54 0.47 -5.04
CA ARG A 218 -14.13 1.50 -5.91
C ARG A 218 -14.68 2.69 -5.12
N LYS A 219 -15.39 2.43 -4.02
CA LYS A 219 -15.89 3.49 -3.13
C LYS A 219 -14.72 4.33 -2.60
N LYS A 220 -13.69 3.68 -2.05
CA LYS A 220 -12.48 4.32 -1.54
C LYS A 220 -11.76 5.16 -2.60
N LEU A 221 -11.62 4.61 -3.81
CA LEU A 221 -11.01 5.30 -4.94
C LEU A 221 -11.79 6.56 -5.35
N LYS A 222 -13.12 6.49 -5.39
CA LYS A 222 -13.96 7.66 -5.71
C LYS A 222 -13.90 8.75 -4.65
N GLU A 223 -13.91 8.38 -3.37
CA GLU A 223 -13.95 9.33 -2.25
C GLU A 223 -12.61 10.02 -2.02
N LYS A 224 -11.51 9.25 -2.04
CA LYS A 224 -10.18 9.76 -1.69
C LYS A 224 -9.36 10.19 -2.92
N TYR A 225 -9.65 9.64 -4.10
CA TYR A 225 -8.87 9.86 -5.33
C TYR A 225 -9.77 10.30 -6.51
N PRO A 226 -10.54 11.40 -6.37
CA PRO A 226 -11.42 11.85 -7.43
C PRO A 226 -10.62 12.13 -8.71
N ALA A 227 -11.19 11.77 -9.86
CA ALA A 227 -10.62 12.18 -11.14
C ALA A 227 -10.55 13.72 -11.16
N VAL A 228 -9.38 14.27 -11.44
CA VAL A 228 -9.25 15.70 -11.72
C VAL A 228 -10.08 15.93 -12.97
N ASN A 229 -11.26 16.54 -12.83
CA ASN A 229 -11.98 17.08 -13.97
C ASN A 229 -11.02 18.10 -14.61
N SER A 230 -10.54 17.79 -15.80
CA SER A 230 -9.76 18.73 -16.61
C SER A 230 -10.63 19.97 -16.82
N VAL A 231 -10.27 21.05 -16.12
CA VAL A 231 -10.76 22.41 -16.38
C VAL A 231 -10.07 22.94 -17.62
#